data_AF-A0A1D2QUC0-F1
#
_entry.id   AF-A0A1D2QUC0-F1
#
_cell.length_a   1.000
_cell.length_b   1.000
_cell.length_c   1.000
_cell.angle_alpha   90.00
_cell.angle_beta   90.00
_cell.angle_gamma   90.00
#
_symmetry.space_group_name_H-M   'P 1'
#
loop_
_entity.id
_entity.type
_entity.pdbx_description
1 polymer ?
#
loop_
_entity_poly.entity_id
_entity_poly.type
_entity_poly.pdbx_seq_one_letter_code
_entity_poly.pdbx_strand_id
1 'polypeptide(L)'
;MKANTIIQKIIDGNNEFMEKHDKDYFDSHGDSQHPFITLVSCSDSRVQPDVLLPDAINKIFEIENIGNQICQARARLITVFCT
;
A
#
# COMPACT_ATOMS: atom_id res chain seq x y z
N MET A 1 17.87 0.97 -18.42
CA MET A 1 16.52 0.98 -19.02
C MET A 1 16.10 2.41 -19.29
N LYS A 2 15.36 2.70 -20.37
CA LYS A 2 14.87 4.06 -20.65
C LYS A 2 13.67 4.37 -19.75
N ALA A 3 13.46 5.63 -19.35
CA ALA A 3 12.34 6.02 -18.50
C ALA A 3 10.98 5.53 -19.05
N ASN A 4 10.76 5.68 -20.36
CA ASN A 4 9.54 5.22 -21.03
C ASN A 4 9.31 3.70 -20.87
N THR A 5 10.37 2.89 -20.89
CA THR A 5 10.26 1.43 -20.72
C THR A 5 9.91 1.04 -19.27
N ILE A 6 10.26 1.86 -18.29
CA ILE A 6 9.89 1.64 -16.88
C ILE A 6 8.41 2.00 -16.68
N ILE A 7 8.00 3.16 -17.19
CA ILE A 7 6.61 3.61 -17.14
C ILE A 7 5.69 2.58 -17.80
N GLN A 8 6.09 2.05 -18.96
CA GLN A 8 5.30 1.03 -19.65
C GLN A 8 5.10 -0.21 -18.77
N LYS A 9 6.14 -0.69 -18.09
CA LYS A 9 6.01 -1.84 -17.17
C LYS A 9 5.06 -1.58 -16.00
N ILE A 10 5.03 -0.35 -15.48
CA ILE A 10 4.10 0.02 -14.40
C ILE A 10 2.66 -0.03 -14.92
N ILE A 11 2.42 0.50 -16.13
CA ILE A 11 1.11 0.46 -16.78
C ILE A 11 0.68 -0.99 -17.04
N ASP A 12 1.58 -1.81 -17.59
CA ASP A 12 1.29 -3.22 -17.90
C ASP A 12 0.94 -4.00 -16.62
N GLY A 13 1.70 -3.82 -15.54
CA GLY A 13 1.41 -4.44 -14.25
C GLY A 13 0.06 -3.99 -13.64
N ASN A 14 -0.31 -2.72 -13.82
CA ASN A 14 -1.64 -2.23 -13.42
C ASN A 14 -2.76 -2.87 -14.25
N ASN A 15 -2.56 -3.02 -15.56
CA ASN A 15 -3.55 -3.68 -16.42
C ASN A 15 -3.73 -5.15 -16.04
N GLU A 16 -2.63 -5.87 -15.78
CA GLU A 16 -2.70 -7.25 -15.29
C GLU A 16 -3.44 -7.35 -13.94
N PHE A 17 -3.27 -6.36 -13.06
CA PHE A 17 -4.01 -6.30 -11.80
C PHE A 17 -5.51 -6.11 -12.05
N MET A 18 -5.88 -5.17 -12.93
CA MET A 18 -7.27 -4.93 -13.32
C MET A 18 -7.92 -6.15 -13.99
N GLU A 19 -7.19 -6.91 -14.81
CA GLU A 19 -7.71 -8.10 -15.49
C GLU A 19 -7.96 -9.28 -14.55
N LYS A 20 -7.24 -9.35 -13.44
CA LYS A 20 -7.36 -10.43 -12.43
C LYS A 20 -8.52 -10.23 -11.46
N HIS A 21 -9.11 -9.04 -11.41
CA HIS A 21 -10.15 -8.68 -10.44
C HIS A 21 -11.43 -8.26 -11.17
N ASP A 22 -12.57 -8.70 -10.68
CA ASP A 22 -13.86 -8.33 -11.24
C ASP A 22 -14.34 -6.98 -10.69
N LYS A 23 -15.47 -6.52 -11.22
CA LYS A 23 -16.10 -5.28 -10.76
C LYS A 23 -16.48 -5.33 -9.28
N ASP A 24 -16.97 -6.48 -8.81
CA ASP A 24 -17.44 -6.67 -7.44
C ASP A 24 -16.30 -6.50 -6.42
N TYR A 25 -15.10 -6.97 -6.77
CA TYR A 25 -13.89 -6.73 -5.99
C TYR A 25 -13.65 -5.23 -5.77
N PHE A 26 -13.65 -4.42 -6.83
CA PHE A 26 -13.40 -2.99 -6.71
C PHE A 26 -14.53 -2.26 -5.99
N ASP A 27 -15.78 -2.65 -6.25
CA ASP A 27 -16.95 -2.04 -5.61
C ASP A 27 -16.93 -2.26 -4.08
N SER A 28 -16.44 -3.40 -3.60
CA SER A 28 -16.28 -3.67 -2.17
C SER A 28 -15.27 -2.77 -1.44
N HIS A 29 -14.39 -2.09 -2.19
CA HIS A 29 -13.33 -1.22 -1.67
C HIS A 29 -13.60 0.27 -1.87
N GLY A 30 -14.70 0.64 -2.55
CA GLY A 30 -14.98 2.03 -2.93
C GLY A 30 -15.51 2.91 -1.80
N ASP A 31 -16.31 2.34 -0.89
CA ASP A 31 -17.09 3.12 0.08
C ASP A 31 -16.40 3.27 1.45
N SER A 32 -15.72 2.23 1.93
CA SER A 32 -15.08 2.22 3.24
C SER A 32 -13.85 1.32 3.31
N GLN A 33 -12.95 1.64 4.24
CA GLN A 33 -11.79 0.82 4.57
C GLN A 33 -11.93 0.19 5.97
N HIS A 34 -11.51 -1.07 6.12
CA HIS A 34 -11.57 -1.84 7.38
C HIS A 34 -10.23 -2.52 7.73
N PRO A 35 -9.11 -1.77 7.77
CA PRO A 35 -7.82 -2.34 8.13
C PRO A 35 -7.84 -2.80 9.60
N PHE A 36 -7.29 -3.99 9.87
CA PHE A 36 -7.13 -4.52 11.23
C PHE A 36 -5.66 -4.48 11.69
N ILE A 37 -4.73 -4.12 10.81
CA ILE A 37 -3.31 -3.92 11.11
C ILE A 37 -2.92 -2.50 10.72
N THR A 38 -2.23 -1.80 11.62
CA THR A 38 -1.46 -0.59 11.29
C THR A 38 0.02 -0.96 11.23
N LEU A 39 0.62 -0.89 10.04
CA LEU A 39 2.00 -1.28 9.79
C LEU A 39 2.89 -0.03 9.65
N VAL A 40 3.95 0.05 10.45
CA VAL A 40 5.03 1.03 10.26
C VAL A 40 6.24 0.29 9.72
N SER A 41 6.55 0.51 8.44
CA SER A 41 7.58 -0.21 7.70
C SER A 41 8.67 0.74 7.19
N CYS A 42 9.81 0.16 6.80
CA CYS A 42 10.86 0.91 6.14
C CYS A 42 10.51 1.06 4.66
N SER A 43 10.76 2.23 4.03
CA SER A 43 10.58 2.44 2.58
C SER A 43 11.56 1.64 1.69
N ASP A 44 12.13 0.57 2.23
CA ASP A 44 12.97 -0.37 1.51
C ASP A 44 12.07 -1.25 0.64
N SER A 45 12.34 -1.28 -0.66
CA SER A 45 11.49 -1.97 -1.65
C SER A 45 11.39 -3.48 -1.47
N ARG A 46 12.16 -4.07 -0.54
CA ARG A 46 12.12 -5.51 -0.22
C ARG A 46 11.05 -5.86 0.81
N VAL A 47 10.39 -4.87 1.42
CA VAL A 47 9.46 -5.06 2.54
C VAL A 47 8.04 -4.67 2.12
N GLN A 48 7.51 -5.31 1.07
CA GLN A 48 6.13 -5.07 0.65
C GLN A 48 5.11 -5.76 1.59
N PRO A 49 3.94 -5.15 1.86
CA PRO A 49 2.89 -5.76 2.69
C PRO A 49 2.48 -7.16 2.26
N ASP A 50 2.43 -7.40 0.95
CA ASP A 50 2.02 -8.68 0.38
C ASP A 50 2.98 -9.84 0.71
N VAL A 51 4.22 -9.53 1.14
CA VAL A 51 5.18 -10.54 1.65
C VAL A 51 4.75 -11.06 3.02
N LEU A 52 4.07 -10.23 3.81
CA LEU A 52 3.62 -10.56 5.17
C LEU A 52 2.24 -11.21 5.17
N LEU A 53 1.33 -10.68 4.36
CA LEU A 53 -0.05 -11.15 4.26
C LEU A 53 -0.45 -11.20 2.77
N PRO A 54 -0.77 -12.37 2.22
CA PRO A 54 -1.33 -12.44 0.89
C PRO A 54 -2.61 -11.60 0.82
N ASP A 55 -2.67 -10.71 -0.17
CA ASP A 55 -3.79 -9.77 -0.34
C ASP A 55 -3.94 -8.81 0.87
N ALA A 56 -3.01 -7.86 0.98
CA ALA A 56 -2.99 -6.87 2.06
C ALA A 56 -4.05 -5.75 1.90
N ILE A 57 -4.72 -5.68 0.75
CA ILE A 57 -5.69 -4.63 0.42
C ILE A 57 -6.81 -4.63 1.45
N ASN A 58 -7.17 -3.44 1.94
CA ASN A 58 -8.19 -3.22 2.97
C ASN A 58 -7.94 -3.86 4.35
N LYS A 59 -6.81 -4.56 4.53
CA LYS A 59 -6.46 -5.27 5.77
C LYS A 59 -5.33 -4.58 6.52
N ILE A 60 -4.40 -3.98 5.79
CA ILE A 60 -3.22 -3.29 6.35
C ILE A 60 -3.29 -1.80 6.01
N PHE A 61 -3.24 -0.95 7.03
CA PHE A 61 -2.97 0.48 6.91
C PHE A 61 -1.46 0.70 7.05
N GLU A 62 -0.79 1.03 5.96
CA GLU A 62 0.67 1.10 5.91
C GLU A 62 1.23 2.53 5.99
N ILE A 63 2.31 2.68 6.75
CA ILE A 63 3.10 3.90 6.84
C ILE A 63 4.57 3.54 6.63
N GLU A 64 5.11 3.97 5.50
CA GLU A 64 6.51 3.75 5.17
C GLU A 64 7.35 4.99 5.47
N ASN A 65 8.47 4.82 6.16
CA ASN A 65 9.48 5.87 6.27
C ASN A 65 10.91 5.31 6.35
N ILE A 66 11.92 6.16 6.20
CA ILE A 66 13.32 5.74 6.26
C ILE A 66 13.64 5.29 7.69
N GLY A 67 13.93 4.01 7.84
CA GLY A 67 14.30 3.42 9.13
C GLY A 67 13.13 3.23 10.08
N ASN A 68 11.88 3.16 9.59
CA ASN A 68 10.68 2.78 10.37
C ASN A 68 10.57 3.51 11.72
N GLN A 69 10.89 4.80 11.71
CA GLN A 69 11.01 5.65 12.88
C GLN A 69 9.65 6.16 13.32
N ILE A 70 9.45 6.22 14.65
CA ILE A 70 8.29 6.83 15.29
C ILE A 70 8.77 8.04 16.10
N CYS A 71 8.50 9.25 15.63
CA CYS A 71 8.97 10.49 16.28
C CYS A 71 7.82 11.31 16.86
N GLN A 72 7.91 11.63 18.16
CA GLN A 72 6.92 12.41 18.92
C GLN A 72 6.98 13.94 18.69
N ALA A 73 7.90 14.45 17.86
CA ALA A 73 8.11 15.89 17.70
C ALA A 73 7.78 16.46 16.30
N ARG A 74 7.45 15.62 15.32
CA ARG A 74 6.98 16.08 14.00
C ARG A 74 5.61 15.47 13.75
N ALA A 75 4.62 16.33 13.55
CA ALA A 75 3.20 16.00 13.33
C ALA A 75 2.89 15.18 12.05
N ARG A 76 3.83 14.36 11.56
CA ARG A 76 3.64 13.46 10.42
C ARG A 76 3.29 12.02 10.81
N LEU A 77 3.70 11.55 11.99
CA LEU A 77 3.45 10.17 12.43
C LEU A 77 2.62 10.06 13.73
N ILE A 78 2.38 11.19 14.41
CA ILE A 78 1.70 11.24 15.71
C ILE A 78 0.18 11.20 15.55
N THR A 79 -0.34 11.51 14.36
CA THR A 79 -1.78 11.54 14.10
C THR A 79 -2.13 10.53 13.01
N VAL A 80 -2.12 9.25 13.36
CA VAL A 80 -2.88 8.23 12.62
C VAL A 80 -4.17 8.02 13.41
N PHE A 81 -5.12 8.95 13.27
CA PHE A 81 -6.50 8.68 13.65
C PHE A 81 -7.12 7.91 12.48
N CYS A 82 -7.14 6.59 12.60
CA CYS A 82 -8.03 5.77 11.80
C CYS A 82 -9.36 5.69 12.60
N THR A 83 -10.32 6.51 12.22
CA THR A 83 -11.74 6.39 12.62
C THR A 83 -12.58 6.44 11.36
#